data_AF-M0QZT6-F1
#
_entry.id   AF-M0QZT6-F1
#
_cell.length_a   1.000
_cell.length_b   1.000
_cell.length_c   1.000
_cell.angle_alpha   90.00
_cell.angle_beta   90.00
_cell.angle_gamma   90.00
#
_symmetry.space_group_name_H-M   'P 1'
#
loop_
_entity.id
_entity.type
_entity.pdbx_description
1 polymer ?
#
loop_
_entity_poly.entity_id
_entity_poly.type
_entity_poly.pdbx_seq_one_letter_code
_entity_poly.pdbx_strand_id
1 'polypeptide(L)'
;GLEQLFQELAGEAIFNKFDEDTSGTMNSYELRLALNAAGFHLNNQLTQTLTSRYRDSRLRVDFERFVSCVAHLTCIFCHCSQHLDGGEGVICLTHRQWMEVATFS
;
A
#
# COMPACT_ATOMS: atom_id res chain seq x y z
N GLY A 1 13.82 -4.93 8.88
CA GLY A 1 15.13 -4.39 8.39
C GLY A 1 15.07 -2.87 8.33
N LEU A 2 16.17 -2.17 8.04
CA LEU A 2 16.21 -0.69 7.98
C LEU A 2 15.12 -0.08 7.08
N GLU A 3 14.81 -0.70 5.93
CA GLU A 3 13.72 -0.26 5.04
C GLU A 3 12.34 -0.31 5.72
N GLN A 4 12.12 -1.31 6.56
CA GLN A 4 10.87 -1.48 7.30
C GLN A 4 10.70 -0.40 8.37
N LEU A 5 11.79 -0.04 9.05
CA LEU A 5 11.82 1.09 9.98
C LEU A 5 11.62 2.43 9.27
N PHE A 6 12.19 2.60 8.07
CA PHE A 6 11.94 3.81 7.26
C PHE A 6 10.48 3.91 6.82
N GLN A 7 9.85 2.80 6.41
CA GLN A 7 8.42 2.77 6.09
C GLN A 7 7.55 3.05 7.32
N GLU A 8 7.97 2.59 8.51
CA GLU A 8 7.27 2.86 9.75
C GLU A 8 7.32 4.35 10.12
N LEU A 9 8.52 4.96 10.07
CA LEU A 9 8.71 6.39 10.35
C LEU A 9 8.05 7.32 9.31
N ALA A 10 8.20 7.02 8.02
CA ALA A 10 7.54 7.77 6.96
C ALA A 10 6.02 7.55 6.98
N GLY A 11 5.59 6.32 7.31
CA GLY A 11 4.21 5.96 7.48
C GLY A 11 3.54 6.74 8.60
N GLU A 12 4.20 6.89 9.75
CA GLU A 12 3.67 7.63 10.89
C GLU A 12 3.46 9.11 10.55
N ALA A 13 4.44 9.75 9.91
CA ALA A 13 4.33 11.15 9.49
C ALA A 13 3.18 11.37 8.49
N ILE A 14 2.98 10.44 7.55
CA ILE A 14 1.87 10.50 6.60
C ILE A 14 0.55 10.24 7.31
N PHE A 15 0.46 9.20 8.14
CA PHE A 15 -0.76 8.84 8.86
C PHE A 15 -1.26 10.01 9.71
N ASN A 16 -0.39 10.58 10.54
CA ASN A 16 -0.73 11.72 11.40
C ASN A 16 -1.13 12.97 10.61
N LYS A 17 -0.64 13.14 9.38
CA LYS A 17 -1.03 14.25 8.51
C LYS A 17 -2.44 14.08 7.95
N PHE A 18 -2.90 12.86 7.73
CA PHE A 18 -4.18 12.57 7.07
C PHE A 18 -5.27 12.04 8.00
N ASP A 19 -4.95 11.67 9.25
CA ASP A 19 -5.90 11.52 10.35
C ASP A 19 -6.34 12.91 10.85
N GLU A 20 -7.02 13.68 9.99
CA GLU A 20 -7.36 15.10 10.23
C GLU A 20 -8.28 15.28 11.45
N ASP A 21 -9.13 14.29 11.73
CA ASP A 21 -10.02 14.26 12.89
C ASP A 21 -9.33 13.76 14.16
N THR A 22 -8.05 13.39 14.10
CA THR A 22 -7.27 12.78 15.19
C THR A 22 -7.96 11.57 15.81
N SER A 23 -8.77 10.85 15.03
CA SER A 23 -9.52 9.69 15.51
C SER A 23 -8.65 8.47 15.76
N GLY A 24 -7.38 8.53 15.32
CA GLY A 24 -6.48 7.38 15.23
C GLY A 24 -6.82 6.48 14.04
N THR A 25 -7.66 6.93 13.09
CA THR A 25 -8.13 6.09 11.99
C THR A 25 -8.51 6.86 10.72
N MET A 26 -8.11 6.35 9.57
CA MET A 26 -8.48 6.93 8.28
C MET A 26 -9.74 6.33 7.66
N ASN A 27 -10.59 7.18 7.09
CA ASN A 27 -11.68 6.82 6.19
C ASN A 27 -11.18 6.65 4.73
N SER A 28 -12.08 6.50 3.73
CA SER A 28 -11.67 6.19 2.33
C SER A 28 -10.96 7.33 1.67
N TYR A 29 -11.43 8.53 1.99
CA TYR A 29 -10.93 9.74 1.42
C TYR A 29 -9.52 10.01 1.95
N GLU A 30 -9.34 9.94 3.27
CA GLU A 30 -8.05 10.12 3.95
C GLU A 30 -7.03 9.07 3.49
N LEU A 31 -7.41 7.78 3.47
CA LEU A 31 -6.53 6.71 2.99
C LEU A 31 -6.04 6.95 1.55
N ARG A 32 -6.94 7.41 0.66
CA ARG A 32 -6.56 7.70 -0.73
C ARG A 32 -5.55 8.84 -0.80
N LEU A 33 -5.74 9.90 -0.01
CA LEU A 33 -4.79 11.01 0.05
C LEU A 33 -3.45 10.59 0.64
N ALA A 34 -3.47 9.77 1.70
CA ALA A 34 -2.28 9.22 2.33
C ALA A 34 -1.47 8.34 1.37
N LEU A 35 -2.12 7.43 0.62
CA LEU A 35 -1.46 6.60 -0.38
C LEU A 35 -0.84 7.43 -1.52
N ASN A 36 -1.53 8.50 -1.95
CA ASN A 36 -0.99 9.42 -2.96
C ASN A 36 0.24 10.18 -2.42
N ALA A 37 0.18 10.66 -1.18
CA ALA A 37 1.32 11.31 -0.52
C ALA A 37 2.50 10.35 -0.27
N ALA A 38 2.22 9.06 -0.10
CA ALA A 38 3.23 8.00 -0.05
C ALA A 38 3.83 7.64 -1.43
N GLY A 39 3.37 8.26 -2.51
CA GLY A 39 3.88 8.07 -3.87
C GLY A 39 3.11 7.05 -4.72
N PHE A 40 1.99 6.51 -4.23
CA PHE A 40 1.17 5.55 -4.98
C PHE A 40 0.06 6.25 -5.76
N HIS A 41 0.23 6.31 -7.08
CA HIS A 41 -0.78 6.82 -8.00
C HIS A 41 -1.66 5.68 -8.52
N LEU A 42 -2.65 5.29 -7.71
CA LEU A 42 -3.54 4.19 -8.01
C LEU A 42 -4.80 4.66 -8.73
N ASN A 43 -5.32 3.83 -9.64
CA ASN A 43 -6.64 4.06 -10.22
C ASN A 43 -7.76 3.79 -9.18
N ASN A 44 -8.97 4.27 -9.46
CA ASN A 44 -10.10 4.16 -8.55
C ASN A 44 -10.42 2.72 -8.15
N GLN A 45 -10.28 1.76 -9.07
CA GLN A 45 -10.56 0.35 -8.82
C GLN A 45 -9.58 -0.23 -7.80
N LEU A 46 -8.27 0.01 -7.96
CA LEU A 46 -7.26 -0.43 -7.01
C LEU A 46 -7.42 0.26 -5.66
N THR A 47 -7.71 1.56 -5.64
CA THR A 47 -8.00 2.27 -4.39
C THR A 47 -9.18 1.64 -3.65
N GLN A 48 -10.28 1.32 -4.33
CA GLN A 48 -11.45 0.68 -3.73
C GLN A 48 -11.14 -0.73 -3.21
N THR A 49 -10.38 -1.52 -3.97
CA THR A 49 -9.96 -2.87 -3.54
C THR A 49 -9.12 -2.83 -2.26
N LEU A 50 -8.13 -1.95 -2.19
CA LEU A 50 -7.30 -1.79 -0.99
C LEU A 50 -8.10 -1.25 0.19
N THR A 51 -8.92 -0.24 -0.07
CA THR A 51 -9.87 0.34 0.88
C THR A 51 -10.74 -0.75 1.50
N SER A 52 -11.30 -1.66 0.70
CA SER A 52 -12.13 -2.78 1.19
C SER A 52 -11.31 -3.83 1.94
N ARG A 53 -10.07 -4.11 1.53
CA ARG A 53 -9.22 -5.14 2.14
C ARG A 53 -8.72 -4.75 3.53
N TYR A 54 -8.33 -3.49 3.71
CA TYR A 54 -7.64 -3.05 4.92
C TYR A 54 -8.55 -2.43 5.97
N ARG A 55 -9.81 -2.14 5.67
CA ARG A 55 -10.75 -1.60 6.67
C ARG A 55 -11.18 -2.60 7.73
N ASP A 56 -11.54 -2.03 8.88
CA ASP A 56 -12.31 -2.72 9.90
C ASP A 56 -13.82 -2.70 9.61
N SER A 57 -14.60 -3.26 10.53
CA SER A 57 -16.08 -3.28 10.47
C SER A 57 -16.72 -1.90 10.56
N ARG A 58 -15.97 -0.87 10.97
CA ARG A 58 -16.41 0.53 11.07
C ARG A 58 -16.03 1.34 9.82
N LEU A 59 -15.51 0.66 8.79
CA LEU A 59 -15.05 1.28 7.53
C LEU A 59 -13.85 2.22 7.75
N ARG A 60 -13.04 1.96 8.76
CA ARG A 60 -11.88 2.76 9.15
C ARG A 60 -10.58 1.94 9.01
N VAL A 61 -9.46 2.62 8.83
CA VAL A 61 -8.12 2.03 8.70
C VAL A 61 -7.23 2.62 9.79
N ASP A 62 -6.83 1.79 10.75
CA ASP A 62 -5.83 2.16 11.76
C ASP A 62 -4.40 2.19 11.18
N PHE A 63 -3.45 2.62 12.01
CA PHE A 63 -2.05 2.75 11.60
C PHE A 63 -1.43 1.43 11.15
N GLU A 64 -1.65 0.33 11.88
CA GLU A 64 -1.08 -0.98 11.54
C GLU A 64 -1.56 -1.47 10.17
N ARG A 65 -2.87 -1.29 9.89
CA ARG A 65 -3.47 -1.63 8.59
C ARG A 65 -2.94 -0.73 7.47
N PHE A 66 -2.69 0.54 7.75
CA PHE A 66 -2.09 1.46 6.79
C PHE A 66 -0.65 1.05 6.44
N VAL A 67 0.19 0.77 7.43
CA VAL A 67 1.57 0.30 7.22
C VAL A 67 1.58 -1.02 6.46
N SER A 68 0.70 -1.96 6.82
CA SER A 68 0.55 -3.23 6.09
C SER A 68 0.16 -3.01 4.61
N CYS A 69 -0.75 -2.07 4.34
CA CYS A 69 -1.14 -1.71 2.97
C CYS A 69 0.04 -1.14 2.17
N VAL A 70 0.79 -0.19 2.75
CA VAL A 70 1.97 0.42 2.12
C VAL A 70 3.05 -0.62 1.86
N ALA A 71 3.36 -1.48 2.85
CA ALA A 71 4.37 -2.53 2.71
C ALA A 71 4.01 -3.50 1.58
N HIS A 72 2.74 -3.92 1.49
CA HIS A 72 2.26 -4.81 0.44
C HIS A 72 2.38 -4.16 -0.95
N LEU A 73 2.00 -2.89 -1.09
CA LEU A 73 2.18 -2.15 -2.34
C LEU A 73 3.66 -2.04 -2.72
N THR A 74 4.52 -1.62 -1.79
CA THR A 74 5.97 -1.53 -2.04
C THR A 74 6.53 -2.85 -2.52
N CYS A 75 6.16 -3.97 -1.90
CA CYS A 75 6.62 -5.30 -2.30
C CYS A 75 6.23 -5.62 -3.75
N ILE A 76 4.95 -5.45 -4.10
CA ILE A 76 4.46 -5.69 -5.47
C ILE A 76 5.19 -4.80 -6.47
N PHE A 77 5.23 -3.48 -6.23
CA PHE A 77 5.85 -2.53 -7.15
C PHE A 77 7.36 -2.76 -7.32
N CYS A 78 8.09 -3.06 -6.24
CA CYS A 78 9.51 -3.40 -6.30
C CYS A 78 9.74 -4.69 -7.10
N HIS A 79 8.94 -5.73 -6.87
CA HIS A 79 9.06 -6.99 -7.61
C HIS A 79 8.75 -6.79 -9.10
N CYS A 80 7.68 -6.07 -9.43
CA CYS A 80 7.36 -5.74 -10.82
C CYS A 80 8.49 -4.94 -11.47
N SER A 81 9.04 -3.93 -10.78
CA SER A 81 10.14 -3.09 -11.28
C SER A 81 11.39 -3.89 -11.63
N GLN A 82 11.74 -4.92 -10.83
CA GLN A 82 12.88 -5.80 -11.10
C GLN A 82 12.69 -6.67 -12.36
N HIS A 83 11.44 -6.88 -12.78
CA HIS A 83 11.09 -7.74 -13.91
C HIS A 83 10.54 -6.96 -15.11
N LEU A 84 10.49 -5.62 -15.03
CA LEU A 84 10.14 -4.75 -16.15
C LEU A 84 11.39 -4.56 -17.03
N ASP A 85 11.40 -5.20 -18.20
CA ASP A 85 12.50 -5.16 -19.18
C ASP A 85 12.34 -4.01 -20.20
N GLY A 86 11.78 -2.88 -19.78
CA GLY A 86 11.58 -1.69 -20.63
C GLY A 86 10.36 -1.77 -21.58
N GLY A 87 9.53 -2.81 -21.45
CA GLY A 87 8.28 -2.99 -22.20
C GLY A 87 7.07 -2.19 -21.67
N GLU A 88 5.89 -2.41 -22.29
CA GLU A 88 4.61 -1.68 -22.13
C GLU A 88 3.91 -1.82 -20.75
N GLY A 89 4.65 -1.99 -19.66
CA GLY A 89 4.07 -2.16 -18.32
C GLY A 89 3.53 -3.57 -18.04
N VAL A 90 4.03 -4.57 -18.76
CA VAL A 90 3.70 -5.99 -18.57
C VAL A 90 4.96 -6.73 -18.08
N ILE A 91 4.80 -7.57 -17.07
CA ILE A 91 5.86 -8.47 -16.58
C ILE A 91 5.48 -9.92 -16.88
N CYS A 92 6.48 -10.73 -17.22
CA CYS A 92 6.33 -12.17 -17.41
C CYS A 92 6.97 -12.90 -16.23
N LEU A 93 6.16 -13.62 -15.45
CA LEU A 93 6.62 -14.36 -14.28
C LEU A 93 6.53 -15.86 -14.52
N THR A 94 7.53 -16.60 -14.05
CA THR A 94 7.41 -18.06 -13.89
C THR A 94 6.40 -18.39 -12.79
N HIS A 95 5.88 -19.63 -12.78
CA HIS A 95 4.97 -20.08 -11.71
C HIS A 95 5.55 -19.85 -10.31
N ARG A 96 6.87 -20.08 -10.10
CA ARG A 96 7.53 -19.85 -8.81
C ARG A 96 7.50 -18.37 -8.41
N GLN A 97 7.88 -17.47 -9.32
CA GLN A 97 7.87 -16.03 -9.06
C GLN A 97 6.45 -15.51 -8.79
N TRP A 98 5.45 -16.02 -9.53
CA TRP A 98 4.06 -15.71 -9.27
C TRP A 98 3.63 -16.12 -7.86
N MET A 99 3.99 -17.34 -7.44
CA MET A 99 3.66 -17.82 -6.10
C MET A 99 4.30 -16.97 -5.00
N GLU A 100 5.54 -16.51 -5.19
CA GLU A 100 6.20 -15.60 -4.26
C GLU A 100 5.41 -14.30 -4.09
N VAL A 101 4.93 -13.68 -5.17
CA VAL A 101 4.12 -12.45 -5.10
C VAL A 101 2.72 -12.70 -4.54
N ALA A 102 2.04 -13.74 -5.01
CA ALA A 102 0.63 -13.99 -4.67
C ALA A 102 0.41 -14.45 -3.22
N THR A 103 1.45 -14.99 -2.58
CA THR A 103 1.39 -15.49 -1.20
C THR A 103 1.90 -14.50 -0.16
N PHE A 104 2.34 -13.29 -0.55
CA PHE A 104 2.62 -12.23 0.41
C PHE A 104 1.33 -11.87 1.17
N SER A 105 1.27 -12.28 2.43
CA SER A 105 0.19 -12.03 3.39
C SER A 105 0.72 -11.30 4.60
#